data_AF-A0A7V0NNX4-F1
#
_entry.id   AF-A0A7V0NNX4-F1
#
_cell.length_a   1.000
_cell.length_b   1.000
_cell.length_c   1.000
_cell.angle_alpha   90.00
_cell.angle_beta   90.00
_cell.angle_gamma   90.00
#
_symmetry.space_group_name_H-M   'P 1'
#
loop_
_entity.id
_entity.type
_entity.pdbx_description
1 polymer ?
#
loop_
_entity_poly.entity_id
_entity_poly.type
_entity_poly.pdbx_seq_one_letter_code
_entity_poly.pdbx_strand_id
1 'polypeptide(L)'
;MRVEGHERYINRELSWLEFNRRVLALAENEEIPVLERTKFLAIFHDNLDEFFQVRVAGLEEQVAAGVRAAPPDGLYPSDALGAIRARTAELYKMQSQLMKRSLRPTLEATGISIVLWKRLDGDDRAAMYQVFKDKLFPVLTPLAVDPAHPFPYISNLSFNLAVLVRDPETDASRFARVKVPRTLPRFVALPDGERFVPIEQVIGANLSELFPGMQIVERHPFRVTRNADLEVEEDEAEDLLEAIESELVRRRFGRVVRLEVERNISPAILDLLKRELNIEDAQVYPISGLLGLGGLWALQGVDLPDSRYEVFTPTIPPRLADREESIFDVLKQGDLLVHHPYDSFMASTAEFIRQAAKDPDVLAIKQTLYRISAGSPVAHSLMEAAEDGKQVVVLVELKARFDEKRNIEWARSLEEAGVHVVYGMVGLKTHTKVTLVIRNESDSLVRYAHIGTGNYNDRTARLYEDVGILTADQELGADLGDLFNALTGYGRQKSYRKLAVAPVELRARITELIRREAEVEGGHIV
;
A
#
# COMPACT_ATOMS: atom_id res chain seq x y z
N MET A 1 15.44 37.31 12.83
CA MET A 1 15.90 37.18 11.44
C MET A 1 14.80 36.45 10.69
N ARG A 2 14.13 37.08 9.71
CA ARG A 2 13.25 36.30 8.81
C ARG A 2 14.19 35.38 8.03
N VAL A 3 14.17 34.08 8.32
CA VAL A 3 14.89 33.07 7.51
C VAL A 3 14.46 33.32 6.08
N GLU A 4 15.34 33.56 5.10
CA GLU A 4 14.97 33.70 3.68
C GLU A 4 15.60 32.53 2.91
N GLY A 5 14.92 32.01 1.88
CA GLY A 5 15.44 30.92 1.07
C GLY A 5 15.15 29.50 1.59
N HIS A 6 16.00 28.55 1.19
CA HIS A 6 15.79 27.10 1.30
C HIS A 6 15.56 26.59 2.74
N GLU A 7 16.13 27.26 3.74
CA GLU A 7 16.02 26.90 5.17
C GLU A 7 14.60 26.95 5.73
N ARG A 8 13.63 27.53 5.00
CA ARG A 8 12.19 27.51 5.38
C ARG A 8 11.51 26.18 5.10
N TYR A 9 12.08 25.33 4.25
CA TYR A 9 11.45 24.12 3.78
C TYR A 9 12.18 22.90 4.31
N ILE A 10 11.42 21.88 4.70
CA ILE A 10 11.97 20.58 5.06
C ILE A 10 11.98 19.71 3.81
N ASN A 11 13.05 18.94 3.62
CA ASN A 11 13.08 17.98 2.53
C ASN A 11 11.95 16.95 2.66
N ARG A 12 11.20 16.76 1.57
CA ARG A 12 9.99 15.93 1.54
C ARG A 12 10.27 14.48 1.89
N GLU A 13 11.37 13.92 1.41
CA GLU A 13 11.75 12.53 1.62
C GLU A 13 12.23 12.28 3.05
N LEU A 14 13.03 13.20 3.60
CA LEU A 14 13.42 13.17 5.01
C LEU A 14 12.21 13.35 5.94
N SER A 15 11.29 14.26 5.61
CA SER A 15 10.03 14.42 6.34
C SER A 15 9.19 13.14 6.31
N TRP A 16 9.21 12.38 5.21
CA TRP A 16 8.54 11.09 5.12
C TRP A 16 9.19 10.04 6.02
N LEU A 17 10.53 10.01 6.10
CA LEU A 17 11.24 9.12 7.03
C LEU A 17 10.88 9.43 8.50
N GLU A 18 10.71 10.70 8.86
CA GLU A 18 10.24 11.09 10.20
C GLU A 18 8.77 10.72 10.44
N PHE A 19 7.92 10.75 9.43
CA PHE A 19 6.59 10.14 9.52
C PHE A 19 6.70 8.64 9.85
N ASN A 20 7.51 7.89 9.11
CA ASN A 20 7.62 6.46 9.36
C ASN A 20 8.34 6.14 10.68
N ARG A 21 9.23 7.01 11.16
CA ARG A 21 9.80 6.95 12.52
C ARG A 21 8.72 7.04 13.60
N ARG A 22 7.66 7.82 13.40
CA ARG A 22 6.50 7.85 14.31
C ARG A 22 5.73 6.53 14.29
N VAL A 23 5.63 5.85 13.14
CA VAL A 23 5.07 4.49 13.07
C VAL A 23 5.94 3.50 13.87
N LEU A 24 7.27 3.58 13.74
CA LEU A 24 8.17 2.78 14.57
C LEU A 24 7.99 3.07 16.07
N ALA A 25 7.77 4.34 16.45
CA ALA A 25 7.53 4.72 17.84
C ALA A 25 6.26 4.07 18.43
N LEU A 26 5.24 3.77 17.62
CA LEU A 26 4.08 3.00 18.07
C LEU A 26 4.44 1.54 18.39
N ALA A 27 5.40 0.95 17.67
CA ALA A 27 5.94 -0.36 18.04
C ALA A 27 6.84 -0.31 19.29
N GLU A 28 7.47 0.84 19.55
CA GLU A 28 8.28 1.10 20.76
C GLU A 28 7.42 1.28 22.02
N ASN A 29 6.19 1.81 21.87
CA ASN A 29 5.32 2.10 23.01
C ASN A 29 4.84 0.81 23.72
N GLU A 30 5.22 0.63 24.98
CA GLU A 30 4.89 -0.54 25.79
C GLU A 30 3.45 -0.53 26.34
N GLU A 31 2.74 0.60 26.25
CA GLU A 31 1.31 0.70 26.57
C GLU A 31 0.42 0.07 25.48
N ILE A 32 0.96 -0.09 24.27
CA ILE A 32 0.26 -0.72 23.16
C ILE A 32 0.35 -2.25 23.29
N PRO A 33 -0.76 -2.99 23.09
CA PRO A 33 -0.74 -4.45 23.14
C PRO A 33 0.29 -5.07 22.18
N VAL A 34 0.95 -6.17 22.59
CA VAL A 34 2.15 -6.66 21.89
C VAL A 34 1.89 -7.04 20.43
N LEU A 35 0.73 -7.62 20.09
CA LEU A 35 0.42 -7.93 18.70
C LEU A 35 0.19 -6.67 17.87
N GLU A 36 -0.35 -5.60 18.44
CA GLU A 36 -0.45 -4.30 17.76
C GLU A 36 0.93 -3.66 17.57
N ARG A 37 1.85 -3.80 18.53
CA ARG A 37 3.24 -3.35 18.37
C ARG A 37 3.96 -4.12 17.24
N THR A 38 3.75 -5.43 17.13
CA THR A 38 4.32 -6.21 15.99
C THR A 38 3.72 -5.81 14.66
N LYS A 39 2.42 -5.47 14.63
CA LYS A 39 1.74 -4.92 13.46
C LYS A 39 2.33 -3.56 13.05
N PHE A 40 2.56 -2.65 13.99
CA PHE A 40 3.22 -1.37 13.68
C PHE A 40 4.64 -1.55 13.15
N LEU A 41 5.38 -2.54 13.64
CA LEU A 41 6.69 -2.87 13.09
C LEU A 41 6.60 -3.46 11.67
N ALA A 42 5.55 -4.24 11.37
CA ALA A 42 5.27 -4.70 10.01
C ALA A 42 4.90 -3.53 9.08
N ILE A 43 4.00 -2.64 9.52
CA ILE A 43 3.59 -1.42 8.79
C ILE A 43 4.81 -0.53 8.51
N PHE A 44 5.65 -0.30 9.52
CA PHE A 44 6.88 0.48 9.37
C PHE A 44 7.75 -0.07 8.23
N HIS A 45 7.90 -1.40 8.17
CA HIS A 45 8.71 -2.07 7.18
C HIS A 45 8.08 -2.02 5.78
N ASP A 46 6.77 -2.26 5.66
CA ASP A 46 6.05 -2.19 4.38
C ASP A 46 6.04 -0.75 3.83
N ASN A 47 5.88 0.25 4.70
CA ASN A 47 6.02 1.66 4.35
C ASN A 47 7.42 1.95 3.78
N LEU A 48 8.49 1.42 4.43
CA LEU A 48 9.85 1.56 3.91
C LEU A 48 9.98 0.88 2.55
N ASP A 49 9.39 -0.29 2.35
CA ASP A 49 9.40 -0.95 1.04
C ASP A 49 8.82 -0.03 -0.04
N GLU A 50 7.62 0.52 0.18
CA GLU A 50 6.99 1.46 -0.77
C GLU A 50 7.84 2.72 -1.00
N PHE A 51 8.41 3.29 0.07
CA PHE A 51 9.28 4.46 -0.04
C PHE A 51 10.48 4.21 -0.94
N PHE A 52 11.12 3.05 -0.82
CA PHE A 52 12.20 2.67 -1.72
C PHE A 52 11.71 2.42 -3.15
N GLN A 53 10.59 1.70 -3.30
CA GLN A 53 10.02 1.37 -4.60
C GLN A 53 9.64 2.59 -5.44
N VAL A 54 9.25 3.70 -4.81
CA VAL A 54 8.72 4.87 -5.51
C VAL A 54 9.64 6.08 -5.36
N ARG A 55 9.91 6.52 -4.13
CA ARG A 55 10.60 7.80 -3.89
C ARG A 55 12.11 7.70 -4.08
N VAL A 56 12.74 6.66 -3.55
CA VAL A 56 14.19 6.45 -3.76
C VAL A 56 14.45 6.13 -5.23
N ALA A 57 13.62 5.30 -5.85
CA ALA A 57 13.68 5.01 -7.28
C ALA A 57 13.64 6.29 -8.14
N GLY A 58 12.65 7.16 -7.91
CA GLY A 58 12.54 8.42 -8.65
C GLY A 58 13.72 9.38 -8.41
N LEU A 59 14.31 9.38 -7.21
CA LEU A 59 15.54 10.14 -6.96
C LEU A 59 16.76 9.56 -7.70
N GLU A 60 16.91 8.23 -7.73
CA GLU A 60 17.98 7.57 -8.51
C GLU A 60 17.84 7.87 -10.01
N GLU A 61 16.62 7.91 -10.53
CA GLU A 61 16.33 8.27 -11.92
C GLU A 61 16.66 9.74 -12.22
N GLN A 62 16.32 10.67 -11.33
CA GLN A 62 16.72 12.07 -11.47
C GLN A 62 18.24 12.25 -11.48
N VAL A 63 18.96 11.51 -10.64
CA VAL A 63 20.44 11.52 -10.65
C VAL A 63 20.97 10.96 -11.96
N ALA A 64 20.42 9.84 -12.44
CA ALA A 64 20.83 9.22 -13.71
C ALA A 64 20.54 10.13 -14.92
N ALA A 65 19.45 10.90 -14.90
CA ALA A 65 19.11 11.90 -15.90
C ALA A 65 19.92 13.21 -15.78
N GLY A 66 20.75 13.34 -14.74
CA GLY A 66 21.58 14.53 -14.53
C GLY A 66 20.79 15.78 -14.14
N VAL A 67 19.65 15.63 -13.47
CA VAL A 67 18.84 16.76 -12.98
C VAL A 67 19.64 17.56 -11.94
N ARG A 68 19.88 18.85 -12.23
CA ARG A 68 20.64 19.77 -11.37
C ARG A 68 19.82 20.94 -10.82
N ALA A 69 18.50 20.90 -10.99
CA ALA A 69 17.63 21.91 -10.40
C ALA A 69 17.54 21.70 -8.88
N ALA A 70 17.92 22.72 -8.10
CA ALA A 70 17.76 22.67 -6.65
C ALA A 70 16.27 22.72 -6.29
N PRO A 71 15.75 21.79 -5.47
CA PRO A 71 14.38 21.87 -4.97
C PRO A 71 14.18 23.08 -4.05
N PRO A 72 12.94 23.42 -3.68
CA PRO A 72 12.67 24.50 -2.72
C PRO A 72 13.42 24.36 -1.39
N ASP A 73 13.73 23.14 -0.96
CA ASP A 73 14.52 22.83 0.25
C ASP A 73 16.05 22.91 0.06
N GLY A 74 16.53 23.11 -1.17
CA GLY A 74 17.95 23.26 -1.50
C GLY A 74 18.77 21.96 -1.53
N LEU A 75 18.16 20.79 -1.30
CA LEU A 75 18.86 19.51 -1.24
C LEU A 75 18.82 18.80 -2.60
N TYR A 76 19.96 18.69 -3.28
CA TYR A 76 20.03 18.01 -4.57
C TYR A 76 19.71 16.50 -4.45
N PRO A 77 19.19 15.85 -5.51
CA PRO A 77 18.83 14.44 -5.47
C PRO A 77 19.93 13.50 -4.94
N SER A 78 21.19 13.72 -5.31
CA SER A 78 22.33 12.95 -4.80
C SER A 78 22.56 13.12 -3.30
N ASP A 79 22.41 14.34 -2.79
CA ASP A 79 22.57 14.66 -1.37
C ASP A 79 21.39 14.11 -0.57
N ALA A 80 20.19 14.17 -1.14
CA ALA A 80 18.98 13.55 -0.58
C ALA A 80 19.13 12.04 -0.44
N LEU A 81 19.63 11.33 -1.47
CA LEU A 81 19.94 9.90 -1.39
C LEU A 81 20.95 9.58 -0.28
N GLY A 82 22.00 10.40 -0.15
CA GLY A 82 22.98 10.28 0.93
C GLY A 82 22.35 10.43 2.33
N ALA A 83 21.50 11.44 2.51
CA ALA A 83 20.79 11.69 3.76
C ALA A 83 19.76 10.60 4.09
N ILE A 84 19.00 10.14 3.08
CA ILE A 84 18.07 9.00 3.20
C ILE A 84 18.80 7.76 3.68
N ARG A 85 19.91 7.40 3.04
CA ARG A 85 20.70 6.21 3.42
C ARG A 85 21.15 6.28 4.87
N ALA A 86 21.70 7.42 5.30
CA ALA A 86 22.13 7.61 6.68
C ALA A 86 20.97 7.43 7.67
N ARG A 87 19.82 8.08 7.40
CA ARG A 87 18.65 8.01 8.25
C ARG A 87 18.02 6.62 8.28
N THR A 88 17.89 5.95 7.13
CA THR A 88 17.38 4.57 7.05
C THR A 88 18.27 3.59 7.83
N ALA A 89 19.61 3.75 7.78
CA ALA A 89 20.51 2.91 8.56
C ALA A 89 20.29 3.07 10.09
N GLU A 90 20.02 4.28 10.57
CA GLU A 90 19.63 4.52 11.95
C GLU A 90 18.31 3.82 12.29
N LEU A 91 17.28 3.99 11.44
CA LEU A 91 15.98 3.37 11.64
C LEU A 91 16.05 1.84 11.66
N TYR A 92 16.86 1.23 10.79
CA TYR A 92 17.10 -0.22 10.82
C TYR A 92 17.83 -0.66 12.10
N LYS A 93 18.79 0.12 12.59
CA LYS A 93 19.41 -0.18 13.89
C LYS A 93 18.39 -0.15 15.01
N MET A 94 17.48 0.82 15.01
CA MET A 94 16.39 0.95 15.97
C MET A 94 15.43 -0.24 15.90
N GLN A 95 14.92 -0.57 14.72
CA GLN A 95 14.00 -1.70 14.53
C GLN A 95 14.62 -3.01 15.03
N SER A 96 15.90 -3.24 14.73
CA SER A 96 16.63 -4.46 15.12
C SER A 96 16.79 -4.55 16.64
N GLN A 97 17.03 -3.41 17.30
CA GLN A 97 17.12 -3.35 18.76
C GLN A 97 15.76 -3.56 19.41
N LEU A 98 14.71 -2.91 18.90
CA LEU A 98 13.33 -3.08 19.37
C LEU A 98 12.91 -4.55 19.30
N MET A 99 13.10 -5.19 18.15
CA MET A 99 12.76 -6.59 17.95
C MET A 99 13.52 -7.51 18.92
N LYS A 100 14.83 -7.28 19.10
CA LYS A 100 15.70 -8.13 19.92
C LYS A 100 15.45 -7.96 21.41
N ARG A 101 15.25 -6.73 21.88
CA ARG A 101 15.31 -6.36 23.31
C ARG A 101 13.94 -6.18 23.96
N SER A 102 12.89 -5.88 23.20
CA SER A 102 11.55 -5.64 23.75
C SER A 102 10.53 -6.59 23.12
N LEU A 103 10.26 -6.52 21.80
CA LEU A 103 9.14 -7.27 21.21
C LEU A 103 9.26 -8.79 21.34
N ARG A 104 10.43 -9.38 21.02
CA ARG A 104 10.57 -10.84 21.12
C ARG A 104 10.41 -11.34 22.56
N PRO A 105 11.07 -10.76 23.58
CA PRO A 105 10.81 -11.11 24.98
C PRO A 105 9.35 -10.93 25.41
N THR A 106 8.70 -9.83 25.01
CA THR A 106 7.29 -9.58 25.39
C THR A 106 6.36 -10.60 24.75
N LEU A 107 6.55 -10.93 23.47
CA LEU A 107 5.81 -11.99 22.80
C LEU A 107 5.95 -13.31 23.57
N GLU A 108 7.19 -13.68 23.91
CA GLU A 108 7.51 -14.93 24.61
C GLU A 108 6.79 -15.01 25.96
N ALA A 109 6.71 -13.89 26.70
CA ALA A 109 5.95 -13.80 27.95
C ALA A 109 4.42 -13.90 27.76
N THR A 110 3.90 -13.59 26.58
CA THR A 110 2.46 -13.72 26.23
C THR A 110 2.10 -15.07 25.60
N GLY A 111 3.03 -16.03 25.56
CA GLY A 111 2.78 -17.37 25.03
C GLY A 111 2.99 -17.51 23.51
N ILE A 112 3.55 -16.51 22.83
CA ILE A 112 3.95 -16.62 21.42
C ILE A 112 5.45 -16.40 21.31
N SER A 113 6.20 -17.23 20.60
CA SER A 113 7.63 -16.93 20.41
C SER A 113 8.11 -17.12 18.98
N ILE A 114 8.95 -16.20 18.52
CA ILE A 114 9.72 -16.40 17.29
C ILE A 114 11.06 -17.02 17.67
N VAL A 115 11.17 -18.32 17.44
CA VAL A 115 12.32 -19.13 17.84
C VAL A 115 13.29 -19.29 16.66
N LEU A 116 14.57 -19.03 16.92
CA LEU A 116 15.62 -19.24 15.93
C LEU A 116 16.01 -20.73 15.92
N TRP A 117 16.33 -21.26 14.75
CA TRP A 117 16.70 -22.67 14.54
C TRP A 117 17.74 -23.19 15.53
N LYS A 118 18.76 -22.37 15.84
CA LYS A 118 19.82 -22.71 16.79
C LYS A 118 19.33 -22.99 18.22
N ARG A 119 18.12 -22.57 18.58
CA ARG A 119 17.49 -22.77 19.89
C ARG A 119 16.51 -23.94 19.92
N LEU A 120 16.22 -24.58 18.78
CA LEU A 120 15.38 -25.76 18.71
C LEU A 120 16.12 -26.98 19.25
N ASP A 121 15.42 -27.81 20.02
CA ASP A 121 15.89 -29.12 20.47
C ASP A 121 15.76 -30.19 19.35
N GLY A 122 16.01 -31.45 19.68
CA GLY A 122 15.97 -32.55 18.71
C GLY A 122 14.57 -32.81 18.16
N ASP A 123 13.56 -32.78 19.02
CA ASP A 123 12.17 -33.11 18.66
C ASP A 123 11.57 -31.99 17.82
N ASP A 124 11.80 -30.72 18.20
CA ASP A 124 11.38 -29.56 17.42
C ASP A 124 12.03 -29.54 16.04
N ARG A 125 13.32 -29.90 15.94
CA ARG A 125 14.01 -29.99 14.64
C ARG A 125 13.44 -31.12 13.78
N ALA A 126 13.12 -32.27 14.36
CA ALA A 126 12.49 -33.36 13.64
C ALA A 126 11.10 -32.97 13.12
N ALA A 127 10.31 -32.25 13.93
CA ALA A 127 9.03 -31.71 13.51
C ALA A 127 9.18 -30.71 12.34
N MET A 128 10.13 -29.78 12.44
CA MET A 128 10.40 -28.81 11.37
C MET A 128 10.95 -29.46 10.10
N TYR A 129 11.73 -30.54 10.24
CA TYR A 129 12.18 -31.34 9.10
C TYR A 129 11.01 -32.01 8.39
N GLN A 130 10.02 -32.55 9.13
CA GLN A 130 8.83 -33.13 8.52
C GLN A 130 8.01 -32.07 7.76
N VAL A 131 7.85 -30.88 8.34
CA VAL A 131 7.22 -29.75 7.63
C VAL A 131 8.01 -29.37 6.38
N PHE A 132 9.34 -29.31 6.46
CA PHE A 132 10.19 -29.06 5.30
C PHE A 132 9.93 -30.10 4.20
N LYS A 133 10.03 -31.38 4.52
CA LYS A 133 9.90 -32.48 3.58
C LYS A 133 8.53 -32.51 2.89
N ASP A 134 7.46 -32.36 3.67
CA ASP A 134 6.10 -32.56 3.15
C ASP A 134 5.51 -31.30 2.49
N LYS A 135 5.87 -30.10 2.98
CA LYS A 135 5.22 -28.85 2.59
C LYS A 135 6.15 -27.87 1.87
N LEU A 136 7.43 -27.82 2.24
CA LEU A 136 8.35 -26.81 1.69
C LEU A 136 9.13 -27.36 0.49
N PHE A 137 9.80 -28.51 0.64
CA PHE A 137 10.64 -29.13 -0.39
C PHE A 137 9.94 -29.27 -1.75
N PRO A 138 8.67 -29.73 -1.86
CA PRO A 138 8.02 -29.94 -3.16
C PRO A 138 7.82 -28.67 -3.99
N VAL A 139 7.88 -27.49 -3.36
CA VAL A 139 7.66 -26.19 -4.02
C VAL A 139 8.94 -25.36 -4.11
N LEU A 140 10.08 -25.91 -3.69
CA LEU A 140 11.39 -25.27 -3.80
C LEU A 140 12.11 -25.75 -5.04
N THR A 141 12.68 -24.80 -5.78
CA THR A 141 13.54 -25.10 -6.93
C THR A 141 14.85 -24.35 -6.76
N PRO A 142 15.97 -25.06 -6.50
CA PRO A 142 17.28 -24.44 -6.47
C PRO A 142 17.68 -24.05 -7.90
N LEU A 143 18.15 -22.82 -8.08
CA LEU A 143 18.67 -22.32 -9.35
C LEU A 143 20.19 -22.15 -9.23
N ALA A 144 20.94 -23.06 -9.83
CA ALA A 144 22.39 -22.95 -9.94
C ALA A 144 22.78 -21.81 -10.89
N VAL A 145 23.91 -21.16 -10.62
CA VAL A 145 24.48 -20.13 -11.48
C VAL A 145 25.87 -20.56 -11.94
N ASP A 146 26.02 -20.72 -13.25
CA ASP A 146 27.24 -21.16 -13.93
C ASP A 146 27.23 -20.65 -15.40
N PRO A 147 28.27 -20.89 -16.21
CA PRO A 147 28.30 -20.40 -17.60
C PRO A 147 27.14 -20.87 -18.49
N ALA A 148 26.50 -22.00 -18.18
CA ALA A 148 25.32 -22.51 -18.89
C ALA A 148 24.00 -22.01 -18.27
N HIS A 149 24.04 -21.59 -17.00
CA HIS A 149 22.89 -21.12 -16.23
C HIS A 149 23.13 -19.69 -15.71
N PRO A 150 22.68 -18.66 -16.45
CA PRO A 150 22.92 -17.27 -16.04
C PRO A 150 22.22 -16.93 -14.73
N PHE A 151 22.67 -15.86 -14.08
CA PHE A 151 22.09 -15.41 -12.83
C PHE A 151 20.57 -15.15 -12.98
N PRO A 152 19.72 -15.77 -12.13
CA PRO A 152 18.29 -15.72 -12.33
C PRO A 152 17.73 -14.35 -11.94
N TYR A 153 16.65 -13.94 -12.60
CA TYR A 153 15.90 -12.76 -12.20
C TYR A 153 15.38 -12.90 -10.76
N ILE A 154 15.72 -11.93 -9.90
CA ILE A 154 15.26 -11.88 -8.51
C ILE A 154 14.01 -11.01 -8.42
N SER A 155 12.88 -11.63 -8.07
CA SER A 155 11.59 -10.96 -7.97
C SER A 155 11.59 -9.89 -6.86
N ASN A 156 10.96 -8.74 -7.14
CA ASN A 156 10.76 -7.65 -6.17
C ASN A 156 10.22 -8.20 -4.83
N LEU A 157 10.70 -7.67 -3.70
CA LEU A 157 10.38 -8.02 -2.31
C LEU A 157 10.40 -9.53 -1.97
N SER A 158 10.93 -10.39 -2.85
CA SER A 158 11.00 -11.83 -2.60
C SER A 158 12.11 -12.15 -1.63
N PHE A 159 11.85 -13.13 -0.78
CA PHE A 159 12.85 -13.67 0.15
C PHE A 159 13.65 -14.77 -0.55
N ASN A 160 14.97 -14.68 -0.47
CA ASN A 160 15.87 -15.60 -1.18
C ASN A 160 16.99 -16.06 -0.25
N LEU A 161 17.52 -17.25 -0.50
CA LEU A 161 18.78 -17.71 0.08
C LEU A 161 19.84 -17.74 -1.03
N ALA A 162 20.93 -17.02 -0.82
CA ALA A 162 22.18 -17.18 -1.55
C ALA A 162 22.93 -18.36 -0.91
N VAL A 163 23.22 -19.40 -1.69
CA VAL A 163 23.85 -20.62 -1.22
C VAL A 163 25.14 -20.84 -2.00
N LEU A 164 26.26 -20.99 -1.30
CA LEU A 164 27.50 -21.45 -1.89
C LEU A 164 27.62 -22.95 -1.62
N VAL A 165 27.65 -23.73 -2.68
CA VAL A 165 27.87 -25.19 -2.61
C VAL A 165 29.22 -25.53 -3.18
N ARG A 166 29.84 -26.58 -2.65
CA ARG A 166 31.12 -27.11 -3.12
C ARG A 166 30.95 -28.56 -3.53
N ASP A 167 31.46 -28.87 -4.70
CA ASP A 167 31.58 -30.24 -5.17
C ASP A 167 32.76 -30.91 -4.43
N PRO A 168 32.53 -31.97 -3.63
CA PRO A 168 33.58 -32.64 -2.87
C PRO A 168 34.57 -33.41 -3.76
N GLU A 169 34.22 -33.73 -5.01
CA GLU A 169 35.10 -34.45 -5.93
C GLU A 169 36.04 -33.51 -6.69
N THR A 170 35.55 -32.33 -7.08
CA THR A 170 36.31 -31.36 -7.89
C THR A 170 36.81 -30.14 -7.12
N ASP A 171 36.39 -29.97 -5.86
CA ASP A 171 36.57 -28.76 -5.02
C ASP A 171 35.97 -27.49 -5.65
N ALA A 172 35.23 -27.60 -6.76
CA ALA A 172 34.62 -26.49 -7.45
C ALA A 172 33.48 -25.90 -6.62
N SER A 173 33.55 -24.60 -6.34
CA SER A 173 32.49 -23.86 -5.66
C SER A 173 31.50 -23.28 -6.67
N ARG A 174 30.20 -23.43 -6.41
CA ARG A 174 29.10 -22.95 -7.26
C ARG A 174 28.10 -22.17 -6.44
N PHE A 175 27.62 -21.07 -7.00
CA PHE A 175 26.53 -20.31 -6.41
C PHE A 175 25.19 -20.92 -6.82
N ALA A 176 24.26 -20.97 -5.88
CA ALA A 176 22.88 -21.31 -6.14
C ALA A 176 21.94 -20.37 -5.37
N ARG A 177 20.79 -20.10 -5.97
CA ARG A 177 19.71 -19.32 -5.36
C ARG A 177 18.54 -20.24 -5.03
N VAL A 178 18.02 -20.12 -3.81
CA VAL A 178 16.75 -20.75 -3.42
C VAL A 178 15.73 -19.65 -3.15
N LYS A 179 14.66 -19.60 -3.95
CA LYS A 179 13.54 -18.67 -3.74
C LYS A 179 12.62 -19.22 -2.67
N VAL A 180 12.18 -18.40 -1.72
CA VAL A 180 11.06 -18.75 -0.85
C VAL A 180 9.75 -18.31 -1.53
N PRO A 181 8.84 -19.24 -1.88
CA PRO A 181 7.55 -18.88 -2.44
C PRO A 181 6.72 -18.02 -1.49
N ARG A 182 6.10 -16.95 -2.01
CA ARG A 182 5.26 -16.04 -1.22
C ARG A 182 3.94 -16.66 -0.76
N THR A 183 3.53 -17.77 -1.36
CA THR A 183 2.34 -18.54 -0.99
C THR A 183 2.53 -19.27 0.33
N LEU A 184 3.77 -19.45 0.79
CA LEU A 184 4.09 -20.08 2.06
C LEU A 184 4.10 -19.06 3.19
N PRO A 185 3.68 -19.44 4.41
CA PRO A 185 3.73 -18.55 5.56
C PRO A 185 5.18 -18.19 5.89
N ARG A 186 5.42 -16.92 6.22
CA ARG A 186 6.74 -16.41 6.64
C ARG A 186 7.31 -17.16 7.85
N PHE A 187 6.41 -17.56 8.75
CA PHE A 187 6.72 -18.21 10.00
C PHE A 187 6.02 -19.57 10.05
N VAL A 188 6.80 -20.62 10.30
CA VAL A 188 6.31 -21.99 10.40
C VAL A 188 6.03 -22.30 11.87
N ALA A 189 4.79 -22.65 12.19
CA ALA A 189 4.41 -23.04 13.55
C ALA A 189 4.97 -24.41 13.92
N LEU A 190 5.45 -24.55 15.16
CA LEU A 190 5.73 -25.83 15.80
C LEU A 190 4.41 -26.55 16.19
N PRO A 191 4.46 -27.85 16.51
CA PRO A 191 3.27 -28.63 16.86
C PRO A 191 2.43 -28.06 18.02
N ASP A 192 3.05 -27.28 18.91
CA ASP A 192 2.35 -26.58 20.00
C ASP A 192 1.48 -25.40 19.55
N GLY A 193 1.67 -24.88 18.34
CA GLY A 193 0.93 -23.74 17.81
C GLY A 193 1.34 -22.36 18.37
N GLU A 194 2.30 -22.32 19.29
CA GLU A 194 2.72 -21.12 20.04
C GLU A 194 4.10 -20.62 19.59
N ARG A 195 4.96 -21.55 19.15
CA ARG A 195 6.33 -21.26 18.76
C ARG A 195 6.45 -21.27 17.23
N PHE A 196 7.10 -20.24 16.70
CA PHE A 196 7.17 -19.94 15.28
C PHE A 196 8.62 -19.85 14.81
N VAL A 197 8.97 -20.60 13.77
CA VAL A 197 10.31 -20.64 13.19
C VAL A 197 10.34 -19.87 11.86
N PRO A 198 11.28 -18.94 11.64
CA PRO A 198 11.44 -18.27 10.35
C PRO A 198 11.68 -19.29 9.22
N ILE A 199 10.87 -19.23 8.16
CA ILE A 199 10.89 -20.20 7.06
C ILE A 199 12.26 -20.37 6.39
N GLU A 200 13.03 -19.30 6.25
CA GLU A 200 14.38 -19.29 5.68
C GLU A 200 15.38 -20.07 6.54
N GLN A 201 15.11 -20.22 7.84
CA GLN A 201 15.96 -21.03 8.71
C GLN A 201 15.59 -22.51 8.63
N VAL A 202 14.30 -22.83 8.47
CA VAL A 202 13.84 -24.20 8.19
C VAL A 202 14.40 -24.67 6.86
N ILE A 203 14.30 -23.85 5.80
CA ILE A 203 14.90 -24.17 4.49
C ILE A 203 16.42 -24.23 4.59
N GLY A 204 17.04 -23.21 5.22
CA GLY A 204 18.49 -23.09 5.34
C GLY A 204 19.16 -24.26 6.08
N ALA A 205 18.46 -24.88 7.04
CA ALA A 205 18.97 -26.03 7.77
C ALA A 205 18.89 -27.35 7.00
N ASN A 206 18.03 -27.42 5.97
CA ASN A 206 17.77 -28.63 5.20
C ASN A 206 18.23 -28.50 3.74
N LEU A 207 19.15 -27.58 3.45
CA LEU A 207 19.66 -27.34 2.09
C LEU A 207 20.33 -28.56 1.47
N SER A 208 20.87 -29.49 2.27
CA SER A 208 21.48 -30.73 1.76
C SER A 208 20.51 -31.59 0.94
N GLU A 209 19.21 -31.55 1.26
CA GLU A 209 18.18 -32.25 0.49
C GLU A 209 17.98 -31.64 -0.90
N LEU A 210 18.21 -30.32 -1.04
CA LEU A 210 18.10 -29.60 -2.32
C LEU A 210 19.38 -29.72 -3.17
N PHE A 211 20.50 -30.07 -2.56
CA PHE A 211 21.81 -30.19 -3.21
C PHE A 211 22.46 -31.53 -2.89
N PRO A 212 21.86 -32.66 -3.29
CA PRO A 212 22.37 -33.99 -2.98
C PRO A 212 23.79 -34.17 -3.53
N GLY A 213 24.69 -34.71 -2.70
CA GLY A 213 26.10 -34.92 -3.05
C GLY A 213 27.00 -33.68 -2.99
N MET A 214 26.44 -32.48 -2.75
CA MET A 214 27.22 -31.25 -2.61
C MET A 214 27.41 -30.87 -1.14
N GLN A 215 28.55 -30.25 -0.83
CA GLN A 215 28.79 -29.65 0.48
C GLN A 215 28.23 -28.23 0.53
N ILE A 216 27.33 -27.94 1.47
CA ILE A 216 26.91 -26.56 1.74
C ILE A 216 28.04 -25.83 2.47
N VAL A 217 28.64 -24.83 1.83
CA VAL A 217 29.75 -24.04 2.39
C VAL A 217 29.20 -22.90 3.25
N GLU A 218 28.27 -22.13 2.67
CA GLU A 218 27.61 -21.04 3.37
C GLU A 218 26.25 -20.73 2.75
N ARG A 219 25.37 -20.10 3.54
CA ARG A 219 24.04 -19.68 3.10
C ARG A 219 23.63 -18.38 3.78
N HIS A 220 23.09 -17.46 2.99
CA HIS A 220 22.75 -16.10 3.44
C HIS A 220 21.37 -15.70 2.91
N PRO A 221 20.41 -15.32 3.76
CA PRO A 221 19.17 -14.72 3.32
C PRO A 221 19.43 -13.32 2.75
N PHE A 222 18.74 -13.01 1.67
CA PHE A 222 18.75 -11.68 1.06
C PHE A 222 17.39 -11.37 0.42
N ARG A 223 17.13 -10.07 0.26
CA ARG A 223 15.89 -9.55 -0.33
C ARG A 223 16.20 -8.32 -1.17
N VAL A 224 15.52 -8.21 -2.31
CA VAL A 224 15.65 -7.05 -3.20
C VAL A 224 14.37 -6.23 -3.20
N THR A 225 14.51 -4.92 -3.26
CA THR A 225 13.43 -3.99 -3.61
C THR A 225 13.73 -3.41 -4.98
N ARG A 226 12.72 -3.35 -5.84
CA ARG A 226 12.81 -2.82 -7.20
C ARG A 226 11.96 -1.59 -7.37
N ASN A 227 12.33 -0.72 -8.32
CA ASN A 227 11.45 0.35 -8.77
C ASN A 227 10.08 -0.25 -9.13
N ALA A 228 9.04 0.31 -8.53
CA ALA A 228 7.66 -0.04 -8.80
C ALA A 228 6.83 1.21 -9.05
N ASP A 229 7.39 2.33 -9.48
CA ASP A 229 6.60 3.41 -10.04
C ASP A 229 6.01 3.00 -11.40
N LEU A 230 4.88 3.61 -11.75
CA LEU A 230 4.17 3.38 -13.00
C LEU A 230 4.14 4.70 -13.76
N GLU A 231 5.16 4.93 -14.58
CA GLU A 231 5.22 6.04 -15.52
C GLU A 231 4.66 5.55 -16.85
N VAL A 232 3.45 6.00 -17.20
CA VAL A 232 2.82 5.69 -18.48
C VAL A 232 2.98 6.92 -19.36
N GLU A 233 3.72 6.77 -20.47
CA GLU A 233 3.77 7.77 -21.53
C GLU A 233 2.43 7.72 -22.29
N GLU A 234 1.49 8.57 -21.89
CA GLU A 234 0.12 8.61 -22.41
C GLU A 234 0.05 9.13 -23.86
N ASP A 235 1.06 9.83 -24.33
CA ASP A 235 1.08 10.47 -25.66
C ASP A 235 1.25 9.47 -26.82
N GLU A 236 1.65 8.23 -26.54
CA GLU A 236 1.91 7.19 -27.56
C GLU A 236 0.80 6.12 -27.67
N ALA A 237 -0.18 6.09 -26.76
CA ALA A 237 -1.20 5.03 -26.70
C ALA A 237 -2.61 5.52 -27.05
N GLU A 238 -3.29 4.83 -27.97
CA GLU A 238 -4.70 5.10 -28.32
C GLU A 238 -5.68 4.67 -27.21
N ASP A 239 -5.29 3.70 -26.36
CA ASP A 239 -6.07 3.20 -25.22
C ASP A 239 -5.25 3.20 -23.92
N LEU A 240 -5.73 3.97 -22.92
CA LEU A 240 -5.10 4.08 -21.60
C LEU A 240 -5.08 2.75 -20.84
N LEU A 241 -6.09 1.90 -21.02
CA LEU A 241 -6.19 0.60 -20.36
C LEU A 241 -5.07 -0.33 -20.84
N GLU A 242 -4.90 -0.44 -22.16
CA GLU A 242 -3.86 -1.27 -22.79
C GLU A 242 -2.44 -0.77 -22.45
N ALA A 243 -2.25 0.55 -22.39
CA ALA A 243 -1.00 1.18 -21.98
C ALA A 243 -0.63 0.81 -20.53
N ILE A 244 -1.59 0.89 -19.61
CA ILE A 244 -1.39 0.50 -18.20
C ILE A 244 -1.12 -1.00 -18.08
N GLU A 245 -1.83 -1.87 -18.81
CA GLU A 245 -1.56 -3.31 -18.80
C GLU A 245 -0.13 -3.65 -19.26
N SER A 246 0.33 -2.99 -20.32
CA SER A 246 1.69 -3.14 -20.84
C SER A 246 2.74 -2.67 -19.83
N GLU A 247 2.52 -1.53 -19.19
CA GLU A 247 3.44 -0.99 -18.19
C GLU A 247 3.46 -1.83 -16.90
N LEU A 248 2.32 -2.43 -16.50
CA LEU A 248 2.29 -3.37 -15.37
C LEU A 248 3.17 -4.61 -15.59
N VAL A 249 3.36 -5.05 -16.84
CA VAL A 249 4.29 -6.12 -17.17
C VAL A 249 5.74 -5.63 -17.07
N ARG A 250 6.04 -4.44 -17.61
CA ARG A 250 7.39 -3.83 -17.56
C ARG A 250 7.84 -3.54 -16.12
N ARG A 251 6.95 -3.00 -15.29
CA ARG A 251 7.14 -2.73 -13.85
C ARG A 251 7.63 -3.96 -13.08
N ARG A 252 7.21 -5.17 -13.47
CA ARG A 252 7.74 -6.40 -12.85
C ARG A 252 9.25 -6.50 -12.97
N PHE A 253 9.88 -5.89 -13.96
CA PHE A 253 11.31 -5.95 -14.24
C PHE A 253 12.07 -4.66 -13.87
N GLY A 254 11.47 -3.77 -13.06
CA GLY A 254 12.11 -2.53 -12.60
C GLY A 254 13.50 -2.75 -11.97
N ARG A 255 14.37 -1.73 -12.04
CA ARG A 255 15.74 -1.77 -11.51
C ARG A 255 15.76 -2.05 -10.01
N VAL A 256 16.82 -2.66 -9.50
CA VAL A 256 17.00 -2.87 -8.06
C VAL A 256 17.43 -1.54 -7.42
N VAL A 257 16.70 -1.12 -6.39
CA VAL A 257 16.94 0.14 -5.66
C VAL A 257 17.39 -0.12 -4.21
N ARG A 258 17.25 -1.36 -3.74
CA ARG A 258 17.71 -1.78 -2.41
C ARG A 258 18.01 -3.27 -2.37
N LEU A 259 19.13 -3.63 -1.76
CA LEU A 259 19.49 -4.99 -1.38
C LEU A 259 19.61 -5.08 0.15
N GLU A 260 18.73 -5.86 0.77
CA GLU A 260 18.80 -6.20 2.19
C GLU A 260 19.51 -7.56 2.34
N VAL A 261 20.55 -7.61 3.17
CA VAL A 261 21.37 -8.81 3.42
C VAL A 261 21.57 -9.03 4.90
N GLU A 262 21.82 -10.27 5.31
CA GLU A 262 22.29 -10.51 6.68
C GLU A 262 23.65 -9.85 6.92
N ARG A 263 23.85 -9.30 8.11
CA ARG A 263 25.06 -8.54 8.44
C ARG A 263 26.36 -9.34 8.33
N ASN A 264 26.30 -10.65 8.47
CA ASN A 264 27.43 -11.57 8.40
C ASN A 264 27.60 -12.21 7.01
N ILE A 265 26.99 -11.64 5.96
CA ILE A 265 27.20 -12.07 4.58
C ILE A 265 28.69 -12.04 4.20
N SER A 266 29.16 -13.05 3.46
CA SER A 266 30.53 -13.07 3.00
C SER A 266 30.77 -11.99 1.93
N PRO A 267 31.96 -11.35 1.90
CA PRO A 267 32.30 -10.40 0.84
C PRO A 267 32.14 -11.00 -0.55
N ALA A 268 32.52 -12.27 -0.73
CA ALA A 268 32.43 -12.96 -2.02
C ALA A 268 30.99 -13.06 -2.54
N ILE A 269 30.03 -13.44 -1.69
CA ILE A 269 28.62 -13.50 -2.09
C ILE A 269 28.07 -12.08 -2.28
N LEU A 270 28.42 -11.13 -1.43
CA LEU A 270 27.95 -9.75 -1.56
C LEU A 270 28.41 -9.11 -2.88
N ASP A 271 29.69 -9.27 -3.23
CA ASP A 271 30.26 -8.76 -4.48
C ASP A 271 29.62 -9.42 -5.70
N LEU A 272 29.34 -10.72 -5.63
CA LEU A 272 28.57 -11.42 -6.67
C LEU A 272 27.17 -10.84 -6.79
N LEU A 273 26.41 -10.70 -5.70
CA LEU A 273 25.08 -10.11 -5.74
C LEU A 273 25.08 -8.69 -6.29
N LYS A 274 26.05 -7.84 -5.88
CA LYS A 274 26.18 -6.48 -6.39
C LYS A 274 26.41 -6.44 -7.89
N ARG A 275 27.32 -7.27 -8.40
CA ARG A 275 27.62 -7.36 -9.84
C ARG A 275 26.41 -7.85 -10.63
N GLU A 276 25.82 -8.97 -10.23
CA GLU A 276 24.73 -9.60 -10.98
C GLU A 276 23.41 -8.80 -10.90
N LEU A 277 23.19 -8.04 -9.82
CA LEU A 277 22.02 -7.16 -9.68
C LEU A 277 22.28 -5.74 -10.23
N ASN A 278 23.51 -5.44 -10.66
CA ASN A 278 23.95 -4.11 -11.11
C ASN A 278 23.64 -3.00 -10.09
N ILE A 279 24.12 -3.18 -8.86
CA ILE A 279 23.94 -2.23 -7.75
C ILE A 279 25.27 -1.86 -7.08
N GLU A 280 25.27 -0.70 -6.43
CA GLU A 280 26.41 -0.14 -5.70
C GLU A 280 26.26 -0.31 -4.19
N ASP A 281 27.33 -0.02 -3.43
CA ASP A 281 27.33 -0.07 -1.96
C ASP A 281 26.27 0.84 -1.34
N ALA A 282 25.89 1.93 -2.03
CA ALA A 282 24.85 2.83 -1.58
C ALA A 282 23.47 2.16 -1.44
N GLN A 283 23.23 1.07 -2.17
CA GLN A 283 21.97 0.35 -2.22
C GLN A 283 21.96 -0.89 -1.30
N VAL A 284 23.08 -1.18 -0.62
CA VAL A 284 23.22 -2.34 0.26
C VAL A 284 22.91 -1.97 1.71
N TYR A 285 21.99 -2.70 2.33
CA TYR A 285 21.54 -2.50 3.70
C TYR A 285 21.76 -3.77 4.53
N PRO A 286 22.84 -3.84 5.31
CA PRO A 286 23.10 -4.97 6.21
C PRO A 286 22.17 -4.94 7.42
N ILE A 287 21.35 -5.98 7.59
CA ILE A 287 20.36 -6.07 8.66
C ILE A 287 20.88 -6.92 9.81
N SER A 288 20.71 -6.41 11.05
CA SER A 288 21.02 -7.15 12.27
C SER A 288 19.77 -7.88 12.77
N GLY A 289 19.64 -9.18 12.51
CA GLY A 289 18.48 -9.97 12.92
C GLY A 289 17.68 -10.48 11.73
N LEU A 290 16.36 -10.60 11.88
CA LEU A 290 15.47 -11.10 10.82
C LEU A 290 15.33 -10.05 9.70
N LEU A 291 15.47 -10.50 8.45
CA LEU A 291 15.13 -9.71 7.27
C LEU A 291 13.62 -9.78 7.03
N GLY A 292 13.09 -8.76 6.33
CA GLY A 292 11.71 -8.77 5.85
C GLY A 292 10.70 -8.77 6.99
N LEU A 293 10.76 -7.77 7.87
CA LEU A 293 9.88 -7.68 9.04
C LEU A 293 8.42 -7.41 8.69
N GLY A 294 8.10 -7.00 7.47
CA GLY A 294 6.72 -7.04 6.95
C GLY A 294 6.07 -8.43 7.11
N GLY A 295 6.86 -9.49 7.14
CA GLY A 295 6.36 -10.84 7.41
C GLY A 295 5.72 -11.03 8.81
N LEU A 296 5.90 -10.10 9.75
CA LEU A 296 5.21 -10.09 11.06
C LEU A 296 3.69 -9.97 10.95
N TRP A 297 3.15 -9.55 9.79
CA TRP A 297 1.71 -9.67 9.51
C TRP A 297 1.16 -11.08 9.73
N ALA A 298 1.98 -12.13 9.56
CA ALA A 298 1.56 -13.50 9.79
C ALA A 298 1.19 -13.79 11.26
N LEU A 299 1.68 -12.98 12.23
CA LEU A 299 1.28 -13.11 13.64
C LEU A 299 -0.11 -12.52 13.91
N GLN A 300 -0.65 -11.72 12.98
CA GLN A 300 -1.99 -11.14 13.15
C GLN A 300 -3.12 -12.16 13.05
N GLY A 301 -2.83 -13.40 12.64
CA GLY A 301 -3.80 -14.50 12.67
C GLY A 301 -3.86 -15.26 14.00
N VAL A 302 -2.98 -14.96 14.98
CA VAL A 302 -2.95 -15.71 16.25
C VAL A 302 -4.05 -15.24 17.20
N ASP A 303 -4.73 -16.20 17.83
CA ASP A 303 -5.81 -15.96 18.79
C ASP A 303 -5.27 -15.61 20.18
N LEU A 304 -4.95 -14.33 20.39
CA LEU A 304 -4.63 -13.74 21.69
C LEU A 304 -5.37 -12.42 21.85
N PRO A 305 -6.63 -12.43 22.33
CA PRO A 305 -7.46 -11.23 22.46
C PRO A 305 -6.82 -10.15 23.35
N ASP A 306 -6.25 -10.54 24.49
CA ASP A 306 -5.62 -9.62 25.46
C ASP A 306 -4.34 -8.94 24.91
N SER A 307 -3.83 -9.43 23.78
CA SER A 307 -2.65 -8.86 23.10
C SER A 307 -3.01 -7.91 21.95
N ARG A 308 -4.29 -7.52 21.82
CA ARG A 308 -4.82 -6.67 20.75
C ARG A 308 -5.56 -5.45 21.31
N TYR A 309 -5.82 -4.48 20.44
CA TYR A 309 -6.80 -3.44 20.77
C TYR A 309 -8.19 -4.05 20.93
N GLU A 310 -9.01 -3.41 21.75
CA GLU A 310 -10.44 -3.71 21.80
C GLU A 310 -11.06 -3.50 20.41
N VAL A 311 -11.92 -4.44 20.00
CA VAL A 311 -12.59 -4.35 18.70
C VAL A 311 -13.60 -3.21 18.74
N PHE A 312 -13.30 -2.13 18.00
CA PHE A 312 -14.24 -1.05 17.82
C PHE A 312 -15.36 -1.46 16.83
N THR A 313 -16.61 -1.37 17.27
CA THR A 313 -17.79 -1.61 16.43
C THR A 313 -18.39 -0.27 16.00
N PRO A 314 -18.41 0.04 14.69
CA PRO A 314 -19.01 1.28 14.20
C PRO A 314 -20.49 1.40 14.55
N THR A 315 -20.93 2.60 14.91
CA THR A 315 -22.33 2.90 15.23
C THR A 315 -23.11 3.28 13.99
N ILE A 316 -24.41 3.01 13.98
CA ILE A 316 -25.31 3.57 12.96
C ILE A 316 -25.59 5.02 13.35
N PRO A 317 -25.41 6.01 12.45
CA PRO A 317 -25.78 7.40 12.74
C PRO A 317 -27.22 7.47 13.25
N PRO A 318 -27.53 8.21 14.33
CA PRO A 318 -28.88 8.21 14.93
C PRO A 318 -30.01 8.56 13.94
N ARG A 319 -29.72 9.43 12.97
CA ARG A 319 -30.67 9.80 11.89
C ARG A 319 -30.92 8.70 10.86
N LEU A 320 -30.14 7.62 10.88
CA LEU A 320 -30.29 6.43 10.04
C LEU A 320 -30.64 5.18 10.87
N ALA A 321 -31.04 5.36 12.13
CA ALA A 321 -31.36 4.25 13.02
C ALA A 321 -32.68 3.57 12.65
N ASP A 322 -33.65 4.35 12.16
CA ASP A 322 -34.87 3.81 11.57
C ASP A 322 -34.57 3.26 10.17
N ARG A 323 -34.81 1.96 9.98
CA ARG A 323 -34.54 1.27 8.72
C ARG A 323 -35.72 1.30 7.76
N GLU A 324 -36.90 1.73 8.22
CA GLU A 324 -38.08 1.88 7.37
C GLU A 324 -38.08 3.24 6.66
N GLU A 325 -37.45 4.26 7.26
CA GLU A 325 -37.29 5.58 6.64
C GLU A 325 -36.26 5.53 5.50
N SER A 326 -36.61 6.11 4.35
CA SER A 326 -35.68 6.24 3.23
C SER A 326 -34.57 7.25 3.56
N ILE A 327 -33.34 6.94 3.18
CA ILE A 327 -32.22 7.87 3.34
C ILE A 327 -32.46 9.19 2.60
N PHE A 328 -33.22 9.18 1.50
CA PHE A 328 -33.57 10.39 0.77
C PHE A 328 -34.49 11.31 1.60
N ASP A 329 -35.43 10.74 2.35
CA ASP A 329 -36.33 11.51 3.22
C ASP A 329 -35.59 12.06 4.44
N VAL A 330 -34.60 11.32 4.96
CA VAL A 330 -33.66 11.83 5.97
C VAL A 330 -32.90 13.04 5.43
N LEU A 331 -32.37 12.97 4.20
CA LEU A 331 -31.58 14.06 3.61
C LEU A 331 -32.40 15.30 3.25
N LYS A 332 -33.70 15.17 3.00
CA LYS A 332 -34.61 16.33 2.85
C LYS A 332 -34.72 17.16 4.13
N GLN A 333 -34.56 16.52 5.29
CA GLN A 333 -34.62 17.21 6.58
C GLN A 333 -33.31 17.94 6.92
N GLY A 334 -32.23 17.67 6.18
CA GLY A 334 -30.95 18.36 6.29
C GLY A 334 -29.75 17.43 6.05
N ASP A 335 -28.60 18.04 5.83
CA ASP A 335 -27.35 17.32 5.55
C ASP A 335 -26.96 16.35 6.67
N LEU A 336 -26.34 15.24 6.31
CA LEU A 336 -25.82 14.24 7.23
C LEU A 336 -24.30 14.14 7.07
N LEU A 337 -23.57 14.54 8.12
CA LEU A 337 -22.14 14.30 8.24
C LEU A 337 -21.92 12.89 8.82
N VAL A 338 -21.00 12.14 8.22
CA VAL A 338 -20.54 10.84 8.70
C VAL A 338 -19.04 10.88 8.95
N HIS A 339 -18.60 10.22 10.02
CA HIS A 339 -17.22 10.15 10.43
C HIS A 339 -16.76 8.70 10.58
N HIS A 340 -16.07 8.17 9.58
CA HIS A 340 -15.52 6.81 9.61
C HIS A 340 -14.17 6.82 10.35
N PRO A 341 -13.83 5.76 11.12
CA PRO A 341 -14.53 4.49 11.26
C PRO A 341 -15.65 4.47 12.32
N TYR A 342 -15.93 5.60 12.97
CA TYR A 342 -16.88 5.70 14.09
C TYR A 342 -18.32 5.43 13.64
N ASP A 343 -18.74 6.05 12.55
CA ASP A 343 -19.98 5.78 11.87
C ASP A 343 -19.82 4.62 10.87
N SER A 344 -20.79 3.71 10.88
CA SER A 344 -20.82 2.55 10.00
C SER A 344 -20.94 2.97 8.53
N PHE A 345 -19.87 2.77 7.77
CA PHE A 345 -19.88 2.93 6.30
C PHE A 345 -20.99 2.11 5.63
N MET A 346 -21.20 0.88 6.12
CA MET A 346 -22.21 -0.03 5.57
C MET A 346 -23.65 0.46 5.82
N ALA A 347 -23.89 1.14 6.94
CA ALA A 347 -25.21 1.66 7.30
C ALA A 347 -25.39 3.14 6.93
N SER A 348 -24.43 3.75 6.23
CA SER A 348 -24.49 5.15 5.81
C SER A 348 -24.15 5.31 4.32
N THR A 349 -22.89 5.53 3.97
CA THR A 349 -22.46 5.80 2.59
C THR A 349 -22.75 4.65 1.63
N ALA A 350 -22.50 3.38 2.03
CA ALA A 350 -22.84 2.24 1.20
C ALA A 350 -24.36 2.04 1.10
N GLU A 351 -25.08 2.32 2.19
CA GLU A 351 -26.54 2.24 2.25
C GLU A 351 -27.20 3.26 1.32
N PHE A 352 -26.66 4.48 1.25
CA PHE A 352 -27.09 5.52 0.30
C PHE A 352 -27.05 5.01 -1.15
N ILE A 353 -25.94 4.39 -1.54
CA ILE A 353 -25.74 3.85 -2.89
C ILE A 353 -26.66 2.65 -3.11
N ARG A 354 -26.81 1.77 -2.11
CA ARG A 354 -27.68 0.59 -2.17
C ARG A 354 -29.16 0.97 -2.32
N GLN A 355 -29.65 1.97 -1.59
CA GLN A 355 -31.02 2.47 -1.74
C GLN A 355 -31.20 3.14 -3.10
N ALA A 356 -30.23 3.94 -3.56
CA ALA A 356 -30.28 4.55 -4.89
C ALA A 356 -30.35 3.50 -6.02
N ALA A 357 -29.63 2.39 -5.87
CA ALA A 357 -29.66 1.31 -6.84
C ALA A 357 -31.03 0.63 -6.96
N LYS A 358 -31.79 0.54 -5.85
CA LYS A 358 -33.07 -0.17 -5.78
C LYS A 358 -34.31 0.71 -5.94
N ASP A 359 -34.15 2.02 -5.76
CA ASP A 359 -35.26 2.97 -5.84
C ASP A 359 -35.72 3.14 -7.31
N PRO A 360 -36.99 2.83 -7.65
CA PRO A 360 -37.52 2.98 -9.01
C PRO A 360 -37.57 4.43 -9.49
N ASP A 361 -37.58 5.40 -8.59
CA ASP A 361 -37.60 6.82 -8.93
C ASP A 361 -36.19 7.38 -9.22
N VAL A 362 -35.14 6.60 -8.98
CA VAL A 362 -33.77 7.00 -9.34
C VAL A 362 -33.52 6.77 -10.83
N LEU A 363 -33.17 7.85 -11.52
CA LEU A 363 -32.93 7.85 -12.96
C LEU A 363 -31.45 7.61 -13.30
N ALA A 364 -30.54 8.15 -12.50
CA ALA A 364 -29.12 8.09 -12.77
C ALA A 364 -28.25 8.11 -11.50
N ILE A 365 -27.12 7.42 -11.57
CA ILE A 365 -26.08 7.40 -10.55
C ILE A 365 -24.73 7.70 -11.22
N LYS A 366 -24.01 8.71 -10.73
CA LYS A 366 -22.65 9.01 -11.16
C LYS A 366 -21.70 8.88 -9.98
N GLN A 367 -20.59 8.14 -10.14
CA GLN A 367 -19.65 7.91 -9.03
C GLN A 367 -18.20 7.87 -9.48
N THR A 368 -17.29 8.33 -8.62
CA THR A 368 -15.84 8.15 -8.78
C THR A 368 -15.34 6.97 -7.95
N LEU A 369 -14.58 6.06 -8.55
CA LEU A 369 -13.96 4.91 -7.90
C LEU A 369 -12.43 4.98 -8.04
N TYR A 370 -11.75 5.29 -6.93
CA TYR A 370 -10.28 5.34 -6.89
C TYR A 370 -9.65 3.97 -6.57
N ARG A 371 -10.21 3.24 -5.60
CA ARG A 371 -9.76 1.91 -5.16
C ARG A 371 -10.96 1.06 -4.79
N ILE A 372 -11.17 -0.04 -5.52
CA ILE A 372 -12.34 -0.92 -5.31
C ILE A 372 -11.89 -2.16 -4.53
N SER A 373 -12.59 -2.59 -3.48
CA SER A 373 -12.26 -3.84 -2.75
C SER A 373 -12.66 -5.08 -3.56
N ALA A 374 -12.03 -6.24 -3.33
CA ALA A 374 -12.25 -7.46 -4.12
C ALA A 374 -13.69 -8.00 -4.08
N GLY A 375 -14.50 -7.60 -3.10
CA GLY A 375 -15.92 -7.92 -3.00
C GLY A 375 -16.74 -6.67 -2.70
N SER A 376 -16.44 -5.56 -3.38
CA SER A 376 -17.01 -4.24 -3.07
C SER A 376 -18.54 -4.24 -3.16
N PRO A 377 -19.27 -4.03 -2.05
CA PRO A 377 -20.74 -3.96 -2.09
C PRO A 377 -21.21 -2.75 -2.92
N VAL A 378 -20.43 -1.68 -2.94
CA VAL A 378 -20.70 -0.49 -3.74
C VAL A 378 -20.66 -0.81 -5.24
N ALA A 379 -19.65 -1.54 -5.70
CA ALA A 379 -19.55 -1.90 -7.11
C ALA A 379 -20.71 -2.79 -7.55
N HIS A 380 -21.12 -3.76 -6.72
CA HIS A 380 -22.29 -4.59 -7.00
C HIS A 380 -23.59 -3.77 -7.06
N SER A 381 -23.82 -2.83 -6.13
CA SER A 381 -25.01 -1.97 -6.19
C SER A 381 -25.06 -1.11 -7.46
N LEU A 382 -23.91 -0.67 -7.98
CA LEU A 382 -23.85 0.06 -9.25
C LEU A 382 -24.18 -0.85 -10.45
N MET A 383 -23.74 -2.11 -10.42
CA MET A 383 -24.10 -3.11 -11.45
C MET A 383 -25.60 -3.39 -11.42
N GLU A 384 -26.17 -3.67 -10.24
CA GLU A 384 -27.62 -3.87 -10.07
C GLU A 384 -28.42 -2.68 -10.61
N ALA A 385 -27.97 -1.45 -10.32
CA ALA A 385 -28.63 -0.24 -10.82
C ALA A 385 -28.64 -0.15 -12.36
N ALA A 386 -27.54 -0.53 -13.01
CA ALA A 386 -27.42 -0.52 -14.47
C ALA A 386 -28.27 -1.63 -15.12
N GLU A 387 -28.28 -2.83 -14.53
CA GLU A 387 -29.12 -3.95 -14.95
C GLU A 387 -30.62 -3.61 -14.85
N ASP A 388 -31.01 -2.83 -13.84
CA ASP A 388 -32.36 -2.29 -13.66
C ASP A 388 -32.68 -1.11 -14.62
N GLY A 389 -31.78 -0.75 -15.52
CA GLY A 389 -31.99 0.25 -16.57
C GLY A 389 -31.71 1.69 -16.14
N LYS A 390 -31.14 1.94 -14.95
CA LYS A 390 -30.73 3.28 -14.53
C LYS A 390 -29.47 3.70 -15.29
N GLN A 391 -29.31 5.00 -15.53
CA GLN A 391 -28.08 5.50 -16.14
C GLN A 391 -26.95 5.55 -15.12
N VAL A 392 -26.04 4.58 -15.17
CA VAL A 392 -24.90 4.52 -14.25
C VAL A 392 -23.62 4.92 -14.97
N VAL A 393 -22.92 5.92 -14.41
CA VAL A 393 -21.62 6.39 -14.92
C VAL A 393 -20.59 6.27 -13.81
N VAL A 394 -19.48 5.60 -14.09
CA VAL A 394 -18.42 5.38 -13.11
C VAL A 394 -17.08 5.82 -13.66
N LEU A 395 -16.42 6.75 -12.97
CA LEU A 395 -15.04 7.10 -13.27
C LEU A 395 -14.08 6.22 -12.46
N VAL A 396 -13.32 5.37 -13.15
CA VAL A 396 -12.33 4.49 -12.51
C VAL A 396 -10.92 5.06 -12.67
N GLU A 397 -10.23 5.30 -11.55
CA GLU A 397 -8.82 5.70 -11.55
C GLU A 397 -7.93 4.46 -11.67
N LEU A 398 -7.46 4.17 -12.88
CA LEU A 398 -6.60 3.01 -13.16
C LEU A 398 -5.18 3.19 -12.61
N LYS A 399 -4.69 4.43 -12.42
CA LYS A 399 -3.34 4.73 -11.91
C LYS A 399 -3.28 4.80 -10.37
N ALA A 400 -4.24 4.19 -9.70
CA ALA A 400 -4.23 4.02 -8.26
C ALA A 400 -3.11 3.03 -7.87
N ARG A 401 -2.13 3.54 -7.12
CA ARG A 401 -0.89 2.81 -6.81
C ARG A 401 -1.18 1.47 -6.13
N PHE A 402 -0.60 0.40 -6.71
CA PHE A 402 -0.68 -1.01 -6.27
C PHE A 402 -2.06 -1.66 -6.37
N ASP A 403 -3.06 -0.96 -6.88
CA ASP A 403 -4.42 -1.48 -7.07
C ASP A 403 -4.78 -1.58 -8.56
N GLU A 404 -3.84 -1.31 -9.47
CA GLU A 404 -4.07 -1.14 -10.90
C GLU A 404 -4.73 -2.39 -11.51
N LYS A 405 -4.15 -3.58 -11.29
CA LYS A 405 -4.70 -4.85 -11.80
C LYS A 405 -6.15 -5.09 -11.34
N ARG A 406 -6.45 -4.75 -10.09
CA ARG A 406 -7.77 -4.97 -9.49
C ARG A 406 -8.78 -3.96 -10.02
N ASN A 407 -8.36 -2.71 -10.21
CA ASN A 407 -9.20 -1.69 -10.83
C ASN A 407 -9.53 -2.03 -12.29
N ILE A 408 -8.58 -2.62 -13.04
CA ILE A 408 -8.82 -3.14 -14.40
C ILE A 408 -9.88 -4.24 -14.42
N GLU A 409 -9.77 -5.23 -13.51
CA GLU A 409 -10.74 -6.33 -13.38
C GLU A 409 -12.15 -5.79 -13.08
N TRP A 410 -12.27 -4.84 -12.14
CA TRP A 410 -13.56 -4.23 -11.82
C TRP A 410 -14.13 -3.34 -12.91
N ALA A 411 -13.28 -2.62 -13.64
CA ALA A 411 -13.72 -1.80 -14.78
C ALA A 411 -14.42 -2.68 -15.82
N ARG A 412 -13.82 -3.83 -16.17
CA ARG A 412 -14.43 -4.81 -17.09
C ARG A 412 -15.76 -5.33 -16.57
N SER A 413 -15.84 -5.75 -15.30
CA SER A 413 -17.09 -6.24 -14.73
C SER A 413 -18.20 -5.18 -14.70
N LEU A 414 -17.85 -3.90 -14.49
CA LEU A 414 -18.82 -2.79 -14.53
C LEU A 414 -19.34 -2.57 -15.96
N GLU A 415 -18.43 -2.53 -16.95
CA GLU A 415 -18.80 -2.41 -18.37
C GLU A 415 -19.71 -3.56 -18.83
N GLU A 416 -19.39 -4.80 -18.44
CA GLU A 416 -20.21 -5.99 -18.75
C GLU A 416 -21.63 -5.91 -18.19
N ALA A 417 -21.82 -5.25 -17.03
CA ALA A 417 -23.13 -5.00 -16.42
C ALA A 417 -23.89 -3.80 -17.01
N GLY A 418 -23.33 -3.12 -18.02
CA GLY A 418 -23.96 -1.96 -18.68
C GLY A 418 -23.67 -0.61 -18.03
N VAL A 419 -22.74 -0.54 -17.07
CA VAL A 419 -22.26 0.73 -16.51
C VAL A 419 -21.40 1.45 -17.54
N HIS A 420 -21.61 2.76 -17.71
CA HIS A 420 -20.74 3.58 -18.53
C HIS A 420 -19.45 3.92 -17.76
N VAL A 421 -18.43 3.09 -17.96
CA VAL A 421 -17.11 3.29 -17.34
C VAL A 421 -16.32 4.33 -18.12
N VAL A 422 -15.75 5.28 -17.38
CA VAL A 422 -14.87 6.32 -17.91
C VAL A 422 -13.55 6.27 -17.17
N TYR A 423 -12.46 6.43 -17.90
CA TYR A 423 -11.12 6.52 -17.32
C TYR A 423 -10.75 7.99 -17.12
N GLY A 424 -9.92 8.29 -16.11
CA GLY A 424 -9.54 9.67 -15.78
C GLY A 424 -8.97 10.47 -16.95
N MET A 425 -8.93 11.80 -16.82
CA MET A 425 -8.38 12.68 -17.87
C MET A 425 -6.87 12.49 -18.03
N VAL A 426 -6.40 12.54 -19.27
CA VAL A 426 -4.96 12.51 -19.61
C VAL A 426 -4.19 13.57 -18.82
N GLY A 427 -3.06 13.16 -18.23
CA GLY A 427 -2.19 14.00 -17.40
C GLY A 427 -2.72 14.29 -15.99
N LEU A 428 -3.93 13.84 -15.64
CA LEU A 428 -4.57 14.17 -14.37
C LEU A 428 -5.08 12.91 -13.65
N LYS A 429 -4.87 12.87 -12.33
CA LYS A 429 -5.45 11.82 -11.47
C LYS A 429 -6.75 12.30 -10.85
N THR A 430 -7.79 11.48 -10.92
CA THR A 430 -9.06 11.77 -10.25
C THR A 430 -9.02 11.22 -8.83
N HIS A 431 -8.84 12.12 -7.85
CA HIS A 431 -8.72 11.75 -6.44
C HIS A 431 -9.97 12.10 -5.60
N THR A 432 -10.95 12.80 -6.17
CA THR A 432 -12.19 13.10 -5.46
C THR A 432 -13.02 11.84 -5.20
N LYS A 433 -13.82 11.81 -4.14
CA LYS A 433 -14.73 10.70 -3.82
C LYS A 433 -16.13 11.22 -3.68
N VAL A 434 -16.83 11.18 -4.81
CA VAL A 434 -18.16 11.75 -4.95
C VAL A 434 -19.11 10.76 -5.58
N THR A 435 -20.36 10.80 -5.10
CA THR A 435 -21.50 10.11 -5.67
C THR A 435 -22.59 11.14 -5.90
N LEU A 436 -23.19 11.14 -7.08
CA LEU A 436 -24.35 11.94 -7.42
C LEU A 436 -25.48 11.00 -7.82
N VAL A 437 -26.62 11.13 -7.15
CA VAL A 437 -27.86 10.42 -7.44
C VAL A 437 -28.88 11.43 -7.94
N ILE A 438 -29.48 11.15 -9.09
CA ILE A 438 -30.54 11.97 -9.69
C ILE A 438 -31.84 11.18 -9.57
N ARG A 439 -32.75 11.69 -8.75
CA ARG A 439 -34.04 11.08 -8.43
C ARG A 439 -35.18 11.93 -8.95
N ASN A 440 -36.20 11.29 -9.52
CA ASN A 440 -37.44 11.94 -9.91
C ASN A 440 -38.35 12.05 -8.69
N GLU A 441 -38.64 13.27 -8.23
CA GLU A 441 -39.57 13.51 -7.13
C GLU A 441 -40.74 14.35 -7.61
N SER A 442 -41.89 13.70 -7.74
CA SER A 442 -43.13 14.28 -8.29
C SER A 442 -42.88 14.93 -9.65
N ASP A 443 -42.75 16.27 -9.69
CA ASP A 443 -42.58 17.07 -10.91
C ASP A 443 -41.16 17.65 -11.07
N SER A 444 -40.18 17.21 -10.26
CA SER A 444 -38.83 17.78 -10.27
C SER A 444 -37.73 16.73 -10.15
N LEU A 445 -36.60 17.01 -10.78
CA LEU A 445 -35.38 16.23 -10.59
C LEU A 445 -34.63 16.76 -9.37
N VAL A 446 -34.51 15.93 -8.36
CA VAL A 446 -33.78 16.22 -7.13
C VAL A 446 -32.43 15.52 -7.18
N ARG A 447 -31.38 16.28 -6.85
CA ARG A 447 -30.02 15.75 -6.74
C ARG A 447 -29.69 15.46 -5.29
N TYR A 448 -29.24 14.24 -5.03
CA TYR A 448 -28.64 13.83 -3.78
C TYR A 448 -27.17 13.51 -4.00
N ALA A 449 -26.32 13.86 -3.05
CA ALA A 449 -24.89 13.70 -3.20
C ALA A 449 -24.23 13.14 -1.95
N HIS A 450 -23.14 12.39 -2.17
CA HIS A 450 -22.12 12.11 -1.17
C HIS A 450 -20.80 12.75 -1.61
N ILE A 451 -20.10 13.41 -0.70
CA ILE A 451 -18.74 13.92 -0.90
C ILE A 451 -17.89 13.49 0.30
N GLY A 452 -16.82 12.72 0.07
CA GLY A 452 -15.97 12.20 1.14
C GLY A 452 -14.48 12.44 0.93
N THR A 453 -13.74 12.40 2.03
CA THR A 453 -12.26 12.36 2.02
C THR A 453 -11.72 10.97 1.67
N GLY A 454 -12.47 9.94 2.06
CA GLY A 454 -12.13 8.52 1.96
C GLY A 454 -12.64 7.83 0.70
N ASN A 455 -12.03 6.69 0.38
CA ASN A 455 -12.45 5.83 -0.73
C ASN A 455 -13.72 5.03 -0.40
N TYR A 456 -14.47 4.63 -1.44
CA TYR A 456 -15.61 3.70 -1.34
C TYR A 456 -15.15 2.25 -1.14
N ASN A 457 -14.44 1.99 -0.03
CA ASN A 457 -13.87 0.69 0.31
C ASN A 457 -14.18 0.36 1.77
N ASP A 458 -14.99 -0.67 1.95
CA ASP A 458 -15.55 -1.15 3.22
C ASP A 458 -14.47 -1.57 4.24
N ARG A 459 -13.32 -2.06 3.75
CA ARG A 459 -12.20 -2.46 4.59
C ARG A 459 -11.43 -1.26 5.09
N THR A 460 -11.11 -0.32 4.20
CA THR A 460 -10.36 0.88 4.59
C THR A 460 -11.22 1.81 5.44
N ALA A 461 -12.53 1.85 5.26
CA ALA A 461 -13.43 2.64 6.09
C ALA A 461 -13.46 2.21 7.58
N ARG A 462 -12.90 1.04 7.92
CA ARG A 462 -12.72 0.58 9.31
C ARG A 462 -11.32 0.90 9.88
N LEU A 463 -10.40 1.36 9.03
CA LEU A 463 -8.99 1.54 9.36
C LEU A 463 -8.55 3.00 9.26
N TYR A 464 -9.12 3.76 8.32
CA TYR A 464 -8.81 5.16 8.08
C TYR A 464 -9.87 6.05 8.72
N GLU A 465 -9.43 7.20 9.22
CA GLU A 465 -10.29 8.27 9.68
C GLU A 465 -10.66 9.15 8.48
N ASP A 466 -11.94 9.19 8.15
CA ASP A 466 -12.46 9.88 6.97
C ASP A 466 -13.81 10.53 7.29
N VAL A 467 -14.04 11.72 6.72
CA VAL A 467 -15.32 12.43 6.84
C VAL A 467 -16.03 12.46 5.50
N GLY A 468 -17.36 12.30 5.55
CA GLY A 468 -18.24 12.36 4.40
C GLY A 468 -19.47 13.20 4.70
N ILE A 469 -19.97 13.91 3.70
CA ILE A 469 -21.26 14.60 3.76
C ILE A 469 -22.22 13.97 2.76
N LEU A 470 -23.41 13.61 3.23
CA LEU A 470 -24.57 13.28 2.43
C LEU A 470 -25.50 14.50 2.42
N THR A 471 -25.95 14.93 1.26
CA THR A 471 -26.68 16.21 1.12
C THR A 471 -27.73 16.16 0.01
N ALA A 472 -28.78 16.95 0.19
CA ALA A 472 -29.79 17.28 -0.82
C ALA A 472 -29.66 18.75 -1.32
N ASP A 473 -28.51 19.39 -1.06
CA ASP A 473 -28.23 20.75 -1.53
C ASP A 473 -28.13 20.78 -3.06
N GLN A 474 -29.10 21.45 -3.69
CA GLN A 474 -29.22 21.46 -5.14
C GLN A 474 -28.08 22.21 -5.86
N GLU A 475 -27.42 23.17 -5.20
CA GLU A 475 -26.26 23.85 -5.79
C GLU A 475 -25.01 22.97 -5.76
N LEU A 476 -24.78 22.23 -4.66
CA LEU A 476 -23.72 21.21 -4.61
C LEU A 476 -24.00 20.07 -5.61
N GLY A 477 -25.25 19.61 -5.71
CA GLY A 477 -25.65 18.63 -6.69
C GLY A 477 -25.42 19.10 -8.13
N ALA A 478 -25.72 20.38 -8.42
CA ALA A 478 -25.46 20.97 -9.73
C ALA A 478 -23.95 21.05 -10.03
N ASP A 479 -23.12 21.47 -9.06
CA ASP A 479 -21.67 21.50 -9.20
C ASP A 479 -21.07 20.11 -9.46
N LEU A 480 -21.56 19.07 -8.78
CA LEU A 480 -21.15 17.69 -9.07
C LEU A 480 -21.59 17.25 -10.46
N GLY A 481 -22.78 17.66 -10.91
CA GLY A 481 -23.22 17.44 -12.28
C GLY A 481 -22.25 18.04 -13.30
N ASP A 482 -21.86 19.30 -13.09
CA ASP A 482 -20.89 20.02 -13.91
C ASP A 482 -19.50 19.35 -13.86
N LEU A 483 -19.08 18.86 -12.68
CA LEU A 483 -17.84 18.12 -12.50
C LEU A 483 -17.84 16.82 -13.31
N PHE A 484 -18.88 16.00 -13.21
CA PHE A 484 -18.98 14.77 -13.99
C PHE A 484 -18.99 15.07 -15.49
N ASN A 485 -19.68 16.12 -15.93
CA ASN A 485 -19.69 16.50 -17.34
C ASN A 485 -18.30 16.96 -17.83
N ALA A 486 -17.51 17.60 -16.98
CA ALA A 486 -16.12 17.96 -17.29
C ALA A 486 -15.18 16.74 -17.27
N LEU A 487 -15.46 15.74 -16.44
CA LEU A 487 -14.67 14.51 -16.35
C LEU A 487 -14.97 13.53 -17.50
N THR A 488 -16.22 13.45 -17.96
CA THR A 488 -16.65 12.49 -18.99
C THR A 488 -16.80 13.10 -20.38
N GLY A 489 -16.59 14.41 -20.53
CA GLY A 489 -16.77 15.13 -21.78
C GLY A 489 -15.81 16.30 -21.93
N TYR A 490 -15.89 17.02 -23.05
CA TYR A 490 -15.01 18.16 -23.35
C TYR A 490 -15.41 19.47 -22.62
N GLY A 491 -16.06 19.36 -21.46
CA GLY A 491 -16.55 20.50 -20.69
C GLY A 491 -15.39 21.31 -20.11
N ARG A 492 -15.19 22.55 -20.57
CA ARG A 492 -14.21 23.48 -20.00
C ARG A 492 -14.83 24.29 -18.86
N GLN A 493 -15.14 23.63 -17.76
CA GLN A 493 -15.69 24.30 -16.58
C GLN A 493 -14.63 25.22 -15.95
N LYS A 494 -15.00 26.48 -15.71
CA LYS A 494 -14.08 27.51 -15.20
C LYS A 494 -14.29 27.85 -13.71
N SER A 495 -15.45 27.55 -13.18
CA SER A 495 -15.83 27.88 -11.80
C SER A 495 -16.96 26.97 -11.35
N TYR A 496 -17.03 26.73 -10.05
CA TYR A 496 -18.14 26.04 -9.40
C TYR A 496 -18.83 26.99 -8.42
N ARG A 497 -20.08 26.70 -8.06
CA ARG A 497 -20.88 27.57 -7.17
C ARG A 497 -20.37 27.47 -5.74
N LYS A 498 -20.22 26.25 -5.24
CA LYS A 498 -19.81 25.90 -3.88
C LYS A 498 -18.52 25.09 -3.87
N LEU A 499 -18.35 24.12 -4.77
CA LEU A 499 -17.14 23.28 -4.81
C LEU A 499 -15.88 24.12 -5.10
N ALA A 500 -14.72 23.59 -4.68
CA ALA A 500 -13.41 24.11 -5.06
C ALA A 500 -12.62 22.97 -5.70
N VAL A 501 -12.51 22.99 -7.03
CA VAL A 501 -11.99 21.85 -7.79
C VAL A 501 -10.59 22.15 -8.36
N ALA A 502 -9.68 21.20 -8.19
CA ALA A 502 -8.36 21.23 -8.84
C ALA A 502 -8.43 20.61 -10.25
N PRO A 503 -7.65 21.09 -11.23
CA PRO A 503 -6.66 22.17 -11.13
C PRO A 503 -7.24 23.58 -11.34
N VAL A 504 -8.57 23.71 -11.51
CA VAL A 504 -9.23 24.95 -11.98
C VAL A 504 -9.11 26.11 -10.98
N GLU A 505 -9.71 26.00 -9.80
CA GLU A 505 -9.84 27.15 -8.88
C GLU A 505 -9.34 26.89 -7.46
N LEU A 506 -9.05 25.63 -7.09
CA LEU A 506 -8.69 25.26 -5.72
C LEU A 506 -7.54 26.12 -5.15
N ARG A 507 -6.45 26.30 -5.89
CA ARG A 507 -5.30 27.11 -5.44
C ARG A 507 -5.68 28.58 -5.23
N ALA A 508 -6.42 29.15 -6.18
CA ALA A 508 -6.83 30.56 -6.11
C ALA A 508 -7.72 30.77 -4.89
N ARG A 509 -8.69 29.88 -4.66
CA ARG A 509 -9.63 29.95 -3.54
C ARG A 509 -8.95 29.74 -2.19
N ILE A 510 -8.03 28.78 -2.06
CA ILE A 510 -7.22 28.63 -0.83
C ILE A 510 -6.40 29.90 -0.56
N THR A 511 -5.80 30.49 -1.60
CA THR A 511 -5.00 31.71 -1.46
C THR A 511 -5.86 32.90 -1.03
N GLU A 512 -7.07 33.03 -1.57
CA GLU A 512 -8.04 34.03 -1.17
C GLU A 512 -8.44 33.88 0.30
N LEU A 513 -8.75 32.65 0.74
CA LEU A 513 -9.07 32.37 2.14
C LEU A 513 -7.92 32.76 3.08
N ILE A 514 -6.68 32.41 2.74
CA ILE A 514 -5.49 32.78 3.53
C ILE A 514 -5.32 34.31 3.60
N ARG A 515 -5.50 35.01 2.47
CA ARG A 515 -5.36 36.47 2.41
C ARG A 515 -6.45 37.18 3.20
N ARG A 516 -7.68 36.67 3.14
CA ARG A 516 -8.80 37.21 3.93
C ARG A 516 -8.50 37.20 5.42
N GLU A 517 -7.93 36.12 5.94
CA GLU A 517 -7.52 36.05 7.35
C GLU A 517 -6.40 37.05 7.70
N ALA A 518 -5.52 37.36 6.74
CA ALA A 518 -4.45 38.34 6.92
C ALA A 518 -4.94 39.80 6.95
N GLU A 519 -6.11 40.08 6.37
CA GLU A 519 -6.72 41.41 6.33
C GLU A 519 -7.54 41.73 7.60
N VAL A 520 -7.83 40.72 8.43
CA VAL A 520 -8.50 40.91 9.73
C VAL A 520 -7.59 41.72 10.68
N GLU A 521 -8.16 42.63 11.47
CA GLU A 521 -7.39 43.40 12.46
C GLU A 521 -6.70 42.45 13.46
N GLY A 522 -5.36 42.47 13.49
CA GLY A 522 -4.54 41.53 14.28
C GLY A 522 -4.24 40.18 13.58
N GLY A 523 -4.74 39.98 12.36
CA GLY A 523 -4.44 38.83 11.52
C GLY A 523 -2.96 38.77 11.13
N HIS A 524 -2.38 37.57 11.19
CA HIS A 524 -1.02 37.33 10.74
C HIS A 524 -0.92 35.95 10.10
N ILE A 525 -0.20 35.86 8.98
CA ILE A 525 0.15 34.58 8.34
C ILE A 525 1.48 34.13 8.97
N VAL A 526 1.46 32.98 9.65
CA VAL A 526 2.65 32.35 10.24
C VAL A 526 3.39 31.52 9.20
#